data_AF-A0A9P6T5U7-F1
#
_entry.id   AF-A0A9P6T5U7-F1
#
_cell.length_a   1.000
_cell.length_b   1.000
_cell.length_c   1.000
_cell.angle_alpha   90.00
_cell.angle_beta   90.00
_cell.angle_gamma   90.00
#
_symmetry.space_group_name_H-M   'P 1'
#
loop_
_entity.id
_entity.type
_entity.pdbx_description
1 polymer ?
#
loop_
_entity_poly.entity_id
_entity_poly.type
_entity_poly.pdbx_seq_one_letter_code
_entity_poly.pdbx_strand_id
1 'polypeptide(L)'
;ITFYKCIPNPIRLLYVGYIASSPQVPHKAFLVGMVQLHHCLWQRTALLTNRFIKAMSDYINDQSHSLLFARAHHGKQAEHDLRKPFTYAVDLYWRILDLQQQLYEEGLGQSVTECYAKICVRCFGPAVGKVKESGKVPDFIVSLVK
;
A
#
# COMPACT_ATOMS: atom_id res chain seq x y z
N ILE A 1 11.92 -5.05 -24.60
CA ILE A 1 12.44 -5.82 -23.45
C ILE A 1 11.85 -7.21 -23.52
N THR A 2 12.70 -8.23 -23.57
CA THR A 2 12.29 -9.62 -23.79
C THR A 2 12.52 -10.38 -22.48
N PHE A 3 11.44 -10.76 -21.81
CA PHE A 3 11.54 -11.58 -20.61
C PHE A 3 11.61 -13.07 -20.99
N TYR A 4 12.44 -13.82 -20.27
CA TYR A 4 12.46 -15.27 -20.37
C TYR A 4 11.13 -15.89 -19.89
N LYS A 5 10.80 -17.06 -20.45
CA LYS A 5 9.56 -17.80 -20.11
C LYS A 5 9.47 -18.19 -18.63
N CYS A 6 10.60 -18.25 -17.93
CA CYS A 6 10.68 -18.56 -16.50
C CYS A 6 10.27 -17.40 -15.58
N ILE A 7 10.20 -16.16 -16.07
CA ILE A 7 9.84 -15.01 -15.24
C ILE A 7 8.31 -14.98 -15.07
N PRO A 8 7.78 -15.04 -13.83
CA PRO A 8 6.34 -15.00 -13.59
C PRO A 8 5.71 -13.70 -14.09
N ASN A 9 4.49 -13.80 -14.63
CA ASN A 9 3.76 -12.63 -15.17
C ASN A 9 3.63 -11.45 -14.20
N PRO A 10 3.38 -11.62 -12.89
CA PRO A 10 3.35 -10.50 -11.94
C PRO A 10 4.68 -9.73 -11.87
N ILE A 11 5.82 -10.42 -11.98
CA ILE A 11 7.14 -9.78 -11.97
C ILE A 11 7.37 -8.98 -13.26
N ARG A 12 6.93 -9.52 -14.40
CA ARG A 12 6.99 -8.83 -15.69
C ARG A 12 6.13 -7.56 -15.68
N LEU A 13 4.95 -7.61 -15.08
CA LEU A 13 4.07 -6.46 -14.89
C LEU A 13 4.70 -5.41 -13.97
N LEU A 14 5.30 -5.84 -12.87
CA LEU A 14 5.96 -4.93 -11.93
C LEU A 14 7.11 -4.19 -12.61
N TYR A 15 7.90 -4.89 -13.43
CA TYR A 15 8.99 -4.30 -14.20
C TYR A 15 8.52 -3.17 -15.13
N VAL A 16 7.32 -3.28 -15.71
CA VAL A 16 6.73 -2.23 -16.57
C VAL A 16 5.93 -1.18 -15.79
N GLY A 17 5.95 -1.22 -14.45
CA GLY A 17 5.28 -0.24 -13.60
C GLY A 17 3.84 -0.57 -13.22
N TYR A 18 3.45 -1.85 -13.23
CA TYR A 18 2.11 -2.30 -12.88
C TYR A 18 2.11 -3.35 -11.75
N ILE A 19 1.17 -3.22 -10.81
CA ILE A 19 0.90 -4.20 -9.76
C ILE A 19 -0.25 -5.10 -10.20
N ALA A 20 0.00 -6.40 -10.25
CA ALA A 20 -1.02 -7.40 -10.53
C ALA A 20 -2.04 -7.50 -9.39
N SER A 21 -3.33 -7.66 -9.73
CA SER A 21 -4.37 -7.93 -8.73
C SER A 21 -4.39 -9.40 -8.25
N SER A 22 -3.60 -10.28 -8.86
CA SER A 22 -3.48 -11.69 -8.49
C SER A 22 -2.07 -12.18 -8.80
N PRO A 23 -1.43 -12.92 -7.87
CA PRO A 23 -0.08 -13.47 -8.07
C PRO A 23 -0.05 -14.71 -8.98
N GLN A 24 -1.17 -15.41 -9.17
CA GLN A 24 -1.20 -16.67 -9.94
C GLN A 24 -1.58 -16.44 -11.39
N VAL A 25 -2.69 -15.76 -11.63
CA VAL A 25 -3.17 -15.43 -12.98
C VAL A 25 -3.61 -13.96 -12.98
N PRO A 26 -2.73 -13.02 -13.38
CA PRO A 26 -3.06 -11.60 -13.36
C PRO A 26 -4.10 -11.29 -14.45
N HIS A 27 -5.37 -11.28 -14.06
CA HIS A 27 -6.47 -10.88 -14.95
C HIS A 27 -6.59 -9.36 -15.08
N LYS A 28 -6.14 -8.63 -14.05
CA LYS A 28 -6.12 -7.17 -13.99
C LYS A 28 -4.81 -6.72 -13.35
N ALA A 29 -4.35 -5.54 -13.76
CA ALA A 29 -3.18 -4.90 -13.20
C ALA A 29 -3.42 -3.38 -13.13
N PHE A 30 -2.80 -2.73 -12.15
CA PHE A 30 -2.95 -1.31 -11.89
C PHE A 30 -1.59 -0.63 -11.91
N LEU A 31 -1.54 0.63 -12.34
CA LEU A 31 -0.31 1.41 -12.29
C LEU A 31 0.21 1.50 -10.86
N VAL A 32 1.51 1.25 -10.65
CA VAL A 32 2.17 1.39 -9.34
C VAL A 32 1.90 2.78 -8.75
N GLY A 33 2.01 3.83 -9.57
CA GLY A 33 1.74 5.20 -9.14
C GLY A 33 0.31 5.44 -8.65
N MET A 34 -0.69 4.77 -9.22
CA MET A 34 -2.08 4.86 -8.76
C MET A 34 -2.25 4.22 -7.38
N VAL A 35 -1.62 3.07 -7.14
CA VAL A 35 -1.65 2.40 -5.84
C VAL A 35 -0.90 3.21 -4.79
N GLN A 36 0.24 3.82 -5.16
CA GLN A 36 1.00 4.74 -4.30
C GLN A 36 0.19 6.00 -3.95
N LEU A 37 -0.51 6.60 -4.93
CA LEU A 37 -1.40 7.73 -4.69
C LEU A 37 -2.50 7.37 -3.68
N HIS A 38 -3.16 6.23 -3.89
CA HIS A 38 -4.16 5.72 -2.94
C HIS A 38 -3.57 5.54 -1.54
N HIS A 39 -2.38 4.93 -1.41
CA HIS A 39 -1.72 4.73 -0.12
C HIS A 39 -1.41 6.06 0.58
N CYS A 40 -0.90 7.05 -0.14
CA CYS A 40 -0.63 8.38 0.40
C CYS A 40 -1.92 9.07 0.90
N LEU A 41 -3.00 8.97 0.13
CA LEU A 41 -4.31 9.51 0.54
C LEU A 41 -4.87 8.76 1.74
N TRP A 42 -4.80 7.43 1.76
CA TRP A 42 -5.24 6.58 2.87
C TRP A 42 -4.52 6.91 4.19
N GLN A 43 -3.22 7.19 4.13
CA GLN A 43 -2.45 7.55 5.33
C GLN A 43 -2.81 8.92 5.90
N ARG A 44 -3.29 9.86 5.07
CA ARG A 44 -3.56 11.25 5.45
C ARG A 44 -5.04 11.55 5.65
N THR A 45 -5.91 10.66 5.20
CA THR A 45 -7.36 10.88 5.15
C THR A 45 -8.10 9.57 5.39
N ALA A 46 -9.38 9.61 5.73
CA ALA A 46 -10.23 8.42 5.86
C ALA A 46 -10.76 7.91 4.50
N LEU A 47 -9.93 7.94 3.45
CA LEU A 47 -10.37 7.64 2.08
C LEU A 47 -10.55 6.13 1.85
N LEU A 48 -11.78 5.64 1.87
CA LEU A 48 -12.05 4.23 1.59
C LEU A 48 -11.63 3.82 0.16
N THR A 49 -10.97 2.66 0.04
CA THR A 49 -10.51 2.07 -1.24
C THR A 49 -11.61 2.00 -2.30
N ASN A 50 -12.84 1.66 -1.89
CA ASN A 50 -13.99 1.57 -2.78
C ASN A 50 -14.44 2.93 -3.34
N ARG A 51 -14.29 4.02 -2.57
CA ARG A 51 -14.61 5.37 -3.00
C ARG A 51 -13.52 5.90 -3.93
N PHE A 52 -12.26 5.62 -3.61
CA PHE A 52 -11.14 5.99 -4.48
C PHE A 52 -11.28 5.35 -5.86
N ILE A 53 -11.43 4.03 -5.94
CA ILE A 53 -11.52 3.34 -7.23
C ILE A 53 -12.77 3.75 -8.02
N LYS A 54 -13.89 4.02 -7.34
CA LYS A 54 -15.10 4.52 -7.99
C LYS A 54 -14.86 5.91 -8.59
N ALA A 55 -14.32 6.85 -7.81
CA ALA A 55 -14.01 8.19 -8.29
C ALA A 55 -13.03 8.16 -9.47
N MET A 56 -12.04 7.26 -9.44
CA MET A 56 -11.10 7.07 -10.55
C MET A 56 -11.78 6.51 -11.80
N SER A 57 -12.67 5.52 -11.65
CA SER A 57 -13.47 5.00 -12.77
C SER A 57 -14.36 6.08 -13.37
N ASP A 58 -15.05 6.86 -12.53
CA ASP A 58 -15.94 7.94 -12.96
C ASP A 58 -15.15 9.01 -13.71
N TYR A 59 -14.00 9.46 -13.17
CA TYR A 59 -13.11 10.42 -13.84
C TYR A 59 -12.60 9.95 -15.20
N ILE A 60 -12.18 8.67 -15.31
CA ILE A 60 -11.72 8.11 -16.59
C ILE A 60 -12.88 8.02 -17.58
N ASN A 61 -14.07 7.60 -17.11
CA ASN A 61 -15.26 7.52 -17.96
C ASN A 61 -15.66 8.89 -18.49
N ASP A 62 -15.63 9.93 -17.65
CA ASP A 62 -15.95 11.31 -18.04
C ASP A 62 -14.99 11.86 -19.11
N GLN A 63 -13.72 11.46 -19.07
CA GLN A 63 -12.72 11.85 -20.08
C GLN A 63 -12.77 11.00 -21.34
N SER A 64 -13.31 9.80 -21.26
CA SER A 64 -13.40 8.89 -22.40
C SER A 64 -14.61 9.24 -23.26
N HIS A 65 -14.40 9.39 -24.58
CA HIS A 65 -15.52 9.55 -25.54
C HIS A 65 -16.38 8.28 -25.69
N SER A 66 -16.04 7.19 -24.99
CA SER A 66 -16.74 5.90 -25.01
C SER A 66 -16.70 5.25 -23.63
N LEU A 67 -17.87 4.85 -23.10
CA LEU A 67 -17.95 4.12 -21.84
C LEU A 67 -17.06 2.86 -21.87
N LEU A 68 -16.20 2.72 -20.86
CA LEU A 68 -15.31 1.57 -20.71
C LEU A 68 -16.11 0.36 -20.17
N PHE A 69 -16.77 -0.38 -21.06
CA PHE A 69 -17.47 -1.60 -20.70
C PHE A 69 -16.52 -2.79 -20.50
N ALA A 70 -16.86 -3.68 -19.57
CA ALA A 70 -16.22 -5.00 -19.54
C ALA A 70 -16.54 -5.77 -20.82
N ARG A 71 -15.63 -6.65 -21.25
CA ARG A 71 -15.91 -7.61 -22.34
C ARG A 71 -17.23 -8.31 -22.02
N ALA A 72 -18.20 -8.19 -22.91
CA ALA A 72 -19.54 -8.70 -22.69
C ALA A 72 -19.49 -10.22 -22.47
N HIS A 73 -20.02 -10.68 -21.34
CA HIS A 73 -20.27 -12.09 -21.10
C HIS A 73 -21.75 -12.34 -21.41
N HIS A 74 -22.04 -13.14 -22.44
CA HIS A 74 -23.41 -13.41 -22.93
C HIS A 74 -24.24 -12.16 -23.30
N GLY A 75 -23.65 -11.19 -24.00
CA GLY A 75 -24.41 -10.06 -24.57
C GLY A 75 -24.92 -9.02 -23.57
N LYS A 76 -24.65 -9.18 -22.26
CA LYS A 76 -24.89 -8.15 -21.25
C LYS A 76 -23.62 -7.35 -21.02
N GLN A 77 -23.70 -6.04 -21.26
CA GLN A 77 -22.69 -5.09 -20.82
C GLN A 77 -22.72 -5.05 -19.29
N ALA A 78 -21.65 -5.53 -18.64
CA ALA A 78 -21.48 -5.43 -17.21
C ALA A 78 -20.51 -4.28 -16.90
N GLU A 79 -20.86 -3.46 -15.90
CA GLU A 79 -19.95 -2.45 -15.36
C GLU A 79 -18.67 -3.12 -14.86
N HIS A 80 -17.52 -2.53 -15.16
CA HIS A 80 -16.22 -3.05 -14.73
C HIS A 80 -16.08 -2.90 -13.21
N ASP A 81 -16.43 -3.92 -12.43
CA ASP A 81 -16.15 -3.91 -10.99
C ASP A 81 -14.63 -4.04 -10.77
N LEU A 82 -13.99 -2.89 -10.53
CA LEU A 82 -12.58 -2.77 -10.21
C LEU A 82 -12.30 -2.78 -8.71
N ARG A 83 -13.33 -2.83 -7.85
CA ARG A 83 -13.16 -2.72 -6.40
C ARG A 83 -12.33 -3.87 -5.84
N LYS A 84 -12.81 -5.11 -6.04
CA LYS A 84 -12.09 -6.32 -5.60
C LYS A 84 -10.65 -6.41 -6.13
N PRO A 85 -10.40 -6.30 -7.45
CA PRO A 85 -9.04 -6.42 -7.96
C PRO A 85 -8.14 -5.26 -7.50
N PHE A 86 -8.68 -4.05 -7.32
CA PHE A 86 -7.89 -2.94 -6.79
C PHE A 86 -7.53 -3.16 -5.32
N THR A 87 -8.46 -3.65 -4.49
CA THR A 87 -8.16 -4.05 -3.10
C THR A 87 -7.01 -5.05 -3.05
N TYR A 88 -7.01 -6.10 -3.89
CA TYR A 88 -5.91 -7.05 -3.91
C TYR A 88 -4.56 -6.43 -4.33
N ALA A 89 -4.57 -5.47 -5.26
CA ALA A 89 -3.36 -4.74 -5.63
C ALA A 89 -2.85 -3.86 -4.47
N VAL A 90 -3.74 -3.23 -3.71
CA VAL A 90 -3.41 -2.46 -2.50
C VAL A 90 -2.84 -3.37 -1.41
N ASP A 91 -3.45 -4.53 -1.16
CA ASP A 91 -2.97 -5.51 -0.17
C ASP A 91 -1.57 -6.01 -0.54
N LEU A 92 -1.34 -6.33 -1.82
CA LEU A 92 -0.03 -6.73 -2.32
C LEU A 92 1.01 -5.61 -2.14
N TYR A 93 0.63 -4.37 -2.42
CA TYR A 93 1.49 -3.21 -2.21
C TYR A 93 1.85 -3.03 -0.73
N TRP A 94 0.89 -3.15 0.19
CA TRP A 94 1.18 -3.12 1.63
C TRP A 94 2.11 -4.24 2.05
N ARG A 95 1.96 -5.45 1.50
CA ARG A 95 2.89 -6.55 1.75
C ARG A 95 4.30 -6.25 1.25
N ILE A 96 4.45 -5.59 0.11
CA ILE A 96 5.76 -5.14 -0.38
C ILE A 96 6.39 -4.14 0.59
N LEU A 97 5.62 -3.19 1.11
CA LEU A 97 6.11 -2.22 2.10
C LEU A 97 6.54 -2.88 3.41
N ASP A 98 5.77 -3.86 3.89
CA ASP A 98 6.11 -4.65 5.08
C ASP A 98 7.41 -5.44 4.89
N LEU A 99 7.54 -6.15 3.77
CA LEU A 99 8.76 -6.89 3.42
C LEU A 99 9.96 -5.95 3.26
N GLN A 100 9.76 -4.77 2.66
CA GLN A 100 10.81 -3.76 2.56
C GLN A 100 11.26 -3.29 3.94
N GLN A 101 10.31 -3.06 4.86
CA GLN A 101 10.62 -2.64 6.23
C GLN A 101 11.40 -3.72 7.00
N GLN A 102 11.00 -4.98 6.87
CA GLN A 102 11.69 -6.14 7.45
C GLN A 102 13.12 -6.26 6.92
N LEU A 103 13.32 -6.13 5.60
CA LEU A 103 14.65 -6.16 4.99
C LEU A 103 15.58 -5.06 5.54
N TYR A 104 15.05 -3.86 5.78
CA TYR A 104 15.85 -2.79 6.40
C TYR A 104 16.17 -3.08 7.86
N GLU A 105 15.22 -3.62 8.62
CA GLU A 105 15.42 -3.97 10.04
C GLU A 105 16.47 -5.06 10.20
N GLU A 106 16.37 -6.13 9.42
CA GLU A 106 17.33 -7.23 9.40
C GLU A 106 18.70 -6.77 8.90
N GLY A 107 18.74 -6.03 7.78
CA GLY A 107 19.99 -5.56 7.17
C GLY A 107 20.76 -4.56 8.03
N LEU A 108 20.06 -3.74 8.83
CA LEU A 108 20.67 -2.78 9.76
C LEU A 108 20.91 -3.38 11.15
N GLY A 109 20.45 -4.61 11.42
CA GLY A 109 20.54 -5.23 12.75
C GLY A 109 19.82 -4.41 13.82
N GLN A 110 18.67 -3.80 13.49
CA GLN A 110 17.97 -2.92 14.41
C GLN A 110 17.52 -3.66 15.67
N SER A 111 17.82 -3.07 16.81
CA SER A 111 17.31 -3.55 18.09
C SER A 111 15.81 -3.30 18.20
N VAL A 112 15.14 -4.12 19.01
CA VAL A 112 13.70 -3.95 19.31
C VAL A 112 13.39 -2.53 19.81
N THR A 113 14.29 -1.95 20.60
CA THR A 113 14.17 -0.57 21.11
C THR A 113 14.20 0.47 20.00
N GLU A 114 15.06 0.30 18.98
CA GLU A 114 15.12 1.20 17.82
C GLU A 114 13.86 1.10 16.96
N CYS A 115 13.29 -0.10 16.80
CA CYS A 115 12.01 -0.26 16.12
C CYS A 115 10.89 0.51 16.85
N TYR A 116 10.83 0.44 18.18
CA TYR A 116 9.88 1.24 18.96
C TYR A 116 10.20 2.74 18.97
N ALA A 117 11.47 3.12 18.87
CA ALA A 117 11.87 4.53 18.79
C ALA A 117 11.31 5.20 17.52
N LYS A 118 11.10 4.46 16.42
CA LYS A 118 10.40 4.98 15.22
C LYS A 118 8.97 5.42 15.53
N ILE A 119 8.27 4.71 16.43
CA ILE A 119 6.90 5.02 16.83
C ILE A 119 6.89 6.18 17.82
N CYS A 120 7.76 6.12 18.83
CA CYS A 120 7.88 7.18 19.81
C CYS A 120 9.33 7.36 20.26
N VAL A 121 10.01 8.34 19.66
CA VAL A 121 11.37 8.75 20.03
C VAL A 121 11.44 9.24 21.47
N ARG A 122 10.35 9.79 22.02
CA ARG A 122 10.33 10.26 23.40
C ARG A 122 10.43 9.11 24.39
N CYS A 123 9.69 8.02 24.18
CA CYS A 123 9.62 6.86 25.07
C CYS A 123 10.78 5.87 24.89
N PHE A 124 11.23 5.65 23.65
CA PHE A 124 12.20 4.58 23.34
C PHE A 124 13.49 5.10 22.69
N GLY A 125 13.60 6.40 22.41
CA GLY A 125 14.83 7.01 21.91
C GLY A 125 15.86 7.24 23.02
N PRO A 126 17.14 7.39 22.66
CA PRO A 126 18.23 7.57 23.62
C PRO A 126 18.01 8.79 24.53
N ALA A 127 18.31 8.63 25.82
CA ALA A 127 18.09 9.66 26.86
C ALA A 127 19.22 10.70 26.95
N VAL A 128 19.92 10.96 25.83
CA VAL A 128 21.07 11.88 25.81
C VAL A 128 20.58 13.31 26.09
N GLY A 129 21.06 13.92 27.18
CA GLY A 129 20.75 15.29 27.56
C GLY A 129 19.38 15.50 28.24
N LYS A 130 18.61 14.44 28.53
CA LYS A 130 17.34 14.56 29.26
C LYS A 130 17.61 14.57 30.77
N VAL A 131 17.74 15.76 31.36
CA VAL A 131 17.61 15.94 32.82
C VAL A 131 16.12 16.05 33.13
N LYS A 132 15.58 15.18 34.00
CA LYS A 132 14.19 15.32 34.46
C LYS A 132 14.05 16.67 35.17
N GLU A 133 13.14 17.54 34.71
CA GLU A 133 12.80 18.79 35.42
C GLU A 133 12.27 18.52 36.83
N SER A 134 11.68 17.33 37.07
CA SER A 134 11.20 16.90 38.38
C SER A 134 11.05 15.37 38.44
N GLY A 135 11.29 14.78 39.62
CA GLY A 135 11.10 13.34 39.87
C GLY A 135 9.65 12.83 39.76
N LYS A 136 8.68 13.72 39.52
CA LYS A 136 7.26 13.41 39.38
C LYS A 136 6.81 13.08 37.95
N VAL A 137 7.66 13.26 36.94
CA VAL A 137 7.30 12.93 35.55
C VAL A 137 7.54 11.42 35.31
N PRO A 138 6.53 10.66 34.87
CA PRO A 138 6.69 9.24 34.58
C PRO A 138 7.67 9.03 33.43
N ASP A 139 8.51 8.00 33.54
CA ASP A 139 9.58 7.69 32.56
C ASP A 139 9.05 7.31 31.17
N PHE A 140 7.84 6.78 31.10
CA PHE A 140 7.15 6.45 29.87
C PHE A 140 5.64 6.59 30.07
N ILE A 141 4.95 7.06 29.04
CA ILE A 141 3.48 7.06 28.99
C ILE A 141 3.10 5.91 28.06
N VAL A 142 2.53 4.84 28.61
CA VAL A 142 1.95 3.76 27.81
C VAL A 142 0.48 4.09 27.60
N SER A 143 0.12 4.47 26.39
CA SER A 143 -1.28 4.48 25.98
C SER A 143 -1.67 3.07 25.56
N LEU A 144 -2.55 2.42 26.32
CA LEU A 144 -3.23 1.21 25.87
C LEU A 144 -4.21 1.62 24.76
N VAL A 145 -3.89 1.27 23.51
CA VAL A 145 -4.86 1.34 22.42
C VAL A 145 -5.88 0.23 22.68
N LYS A 146 -7.11 0.63 22.99
CA LYS A 146 -8.25 -0.28 23.22
C LYS A 146 -8.76 -0.86 21.91
#